data_AF-A0A067NCG6-F1
#
_entry.id   AF-A0A067NCG6-F1
#
_cell.length_a   1.000
_cell.length_b   1.000
_cell.length_c   1.000
_cell.angle_alpha   90.00
_cell.angle_beta   90.00
_cell.angle_gamma   90.00
#
_symmetry.space_group_name_H-M   'P 1'
#
loop_
_entity.id
_entity.type
_entity.pdbx_description
1 polymer ?
#
loop_
_entity_poly.entity_id
_entity_poly.type
_entity_poly.pdbx_seq_one_letter_code
_entity_poly.pdbx_strand_id
1 'polypeptide(L)'
;MTLRSSPENAAAMGLLMGSPSIRRITGLQSKLLHTIAPRLGAYYRDTLDTLVASNSGLARNFRNTDFACMTANFGPNTITIDHTDFANLATGLCAITSLGSFDSNIGSHLILWDLKLIIEFPPGATILIPSALLRHSNAPIQSGEQRFSLTQYSAGGLFRWVENGFCKNRDRRPPRKEPEQDDNG
;
A
#
# COMPACT_ATOMS: atom_id res chain seq x y z
N MET A 1 7.26 -18.13 12.87
CA MET A 1 7.23 -16.94 13.74
C MET A 1 5.96 -16.16 13.42
N THR A 2 4.90 -16.37 14.18
CA THR A 2 3.66 -15.58 14.04
C THR A 2 3.96 -14.24 14.70
N LEU A 3 4.05 -13.15 13.93
CA LEU A 3 4.15 -11.80 14.48
C LEU A 3 2.84 -11.52 15.23
N ARG A 4 2.80 -11.86 16.52
CA ARG A 4 1.67 -11.53 17.39
C ARG A 4 1.83 -10.08 17.81
N SER A 5 0.88 -9.25 17.41
CA SER A 5 0.72 -7.92 17.95
C SER A 5 0.48 -8.01 19.46
N SER A 6 0.98 -7.06 20.25
CA SER A 6 0.61 -6.99 21.67
C SER A 6 -0.90 -6.75 21.81
N PRO A 7 -1.52 -7.13 22.95
CA PRO A 7 -2.93 -6.87 23.19
C PRO A 7 -3.32 -5.40 23.00
N GLU A 8 -2.44 -4.48 23.41
CA GLU A 8 -2.64 -3.03 23.30
C GLU A 8 -2.64 -2.59 21.83
N ASN A 9 -1.67 -3.06 21.04
CA ASN A 9 -1.60 -2.76 19.62
C ASN A 9 -2.79 -3.36 18.85
N ALA A 10 -3.23 -4.57 19.22
CA ALA A 10 -4.41 -5.20 18.63
C ALA A 10 -5.68 -4.38 18.94
N ALA A 11 -5.84 -3.89 20.17
CA ALA A 11 -6.95 -3.03 20.56
C ALA A 11 -6.93 -1.69 19.82
N ALA A 12 -5.77 -1.02 19.74
CA ALA A 12 -5.60 0.23 18.99
C ALA A 12 -5.93 0.05 17.50
N MET A 13 -5.45 -1.04 16.89
CA MET A 13 -5.78 -1.37 15.50
C MET A 13 -7.27 -1.68 15.33
N GLY A 14 -7.90 -2.39 16.27
CA GLY A 14 -9.34 -2.63 16.26
C GLY A 14 -10.15 -1.34 16.26
N LEU A 15 -9.77 -0.37 17.09
CA LEU A 15 -10.39 0.96 17.13
C LEU A 15 -10.21 1.73 15.81
N LEU A 16 -8.99 1.73 15.25
CA LEU A 16 -8.71 2.36 13.97
C LEU A 16 -9.52 1.72 12.83
N MET A 17 -9.55 0.39 12.76
CA MET A 17 -10.28 -0.34 11.73
C MET A 17 -11.80 -0.18 11.87
N GLY A 18 -12.30 -0.01 13.09
CA GLY A 18 -13.69 0.31 13.37
C GLY A 18 -14.11 1.74 13.00
N SER A 19 -13.15 2.66 12.85
CA SER A 19 -13.44 4.07 12.61
C SER A 19 -14.04 4.33 11.21
N PRO A 20 -15.22 4.98 11.12
CA PRO A 20 -15.80 5.36 9.83
C PRO A 20 -14.89 6.29 9.01
N SER A 21 -14.10 7.14 9.66
CA SER A 21 -13.20 8.06 8.96
C SER A 21 -12.01 7.32 8.33
N ILE A 22 -11.42 6.35 9.04
CA ILE A 22 -10.34 5.51 8.48
C ILE A 22 -10.87 4.66 7.33
N ARG A 23 -12.07 4.07 7.47
CA ARG A 23 -12.75 3.36 6.38
C ARG A 23 -12.97 4.23 5.15
N ARG A 24 -13.32 5.51 5.33
CA ARG A 24 -13.49 6.44 4.21
C ARG A 24 -12.17 6.77 3.52
N ILE A 25 -11.09 7.00 4.28
CA ILE A 25 -9.76 7.29 3.73
C ILE A 25 -9.26 6.09 2.92
N THR A 26 -9.30 4.88 3.48
CA THR A 26 -8.86 3.65 2.78
C THR A 26 -9.68 3.37 1.52
N GLY A 27 -10.98 3.66 1.56
CA GLY A 27 -11.84 3.60 0.38
C GLY A 27 -11.48 4.63 -0.69
N LEU A 28 -11.18 5.87 -0.28
CA LEU A 28 -10.73 6.93 -1.18
C LEU A 28 -9.42 6.55 -1.86
N GLN A 29 -8.43 6.09 -1.08
CA GLN A 29 -7.13 5.63 -1.57
C GLN A 29 -7.29 4.54 -2.62
N SER A 30 -8.11 3.52 -2.35
CA SER A 30 -8.39 2.46 -3.30
C SER A 30 -9.09 2.98 -4.56
N LYS A 31 -10.10 3.84 -4.44
CA LYS A 31 -10.78 4.42 -5.60
C LYS A 31 -9.84 5.27 -6.46
N LEU A 32 -8.96 6.05 -5.84
CA LEU A 32 -7.97 6.86 -6.55
C LEU A 32 -7.04 5.99 -7.40
N LEU A 33 -6.63 4.82 -6.89
CA LEU A 33 -5.85 3.84 -7.67
C LEU A 33 -6.60 3.41 -8.94
N HIS A 34 -7.88 3.05 -8.82
CA HIS A 34 -8.71 2.66 -9.97
C HIS A 34 -8.97 3.81 -10.94
N THR A 35 -9.04 5.05 -10.46
CA THR A 35 -9.24 6.22 -11.32
C THR A 35 -7.98 6.57 -12.11
N ILE A 36 -6.81 6.59 -11.45
CA ILE A 36 -5.56 7.06 -12.07
C ILE A 36 -4.86 5.93 -12.84
N ALA A 37 -4.97 4.68 -12.39
CA ALA A 37 -4.33 3.53 -12.99
C ALA A 37 -5.28 2.32 -13.02
N PRO A 38 -6.36 2.35 -13.83
CA PRO A 38 -7.44 1.36 -13.78
C PRO A 38 -6.98 -0.09 -13.96
N ARG A 39 -6.03 -0.34 -14.88
CA ARG A 39 -5.46 -1.69 -15.09
C ARG A 39 -4.68 -2.17 -13.86
N LEU A 40 -3.93 -1.26 -13.21
CA LEU A 40 -3.19 -1.57 -11.99
C LEU A 40 -4.15 -1.82 -10.81
N GLY A 41 -5.21 -1.00 -10.70
CA GLY A 41 -6.27 -1.19 -9.72
C GLY A 41 -6.95 -2.56 -9.86
N ALA A 42 -7.30 -2.96 -11.08
CA ALA A 42 -7.85 -4.29 -11.36
C ALA A 42 -6.87 -5.39 -10.95
N TYR A 43 -5.59 -5.26 -11.32
CA TYR A 43 -4.55 -6.22 -10.93
C TYR A 43 -4.39 -6.36 -9.40
N TYR A 44 -4.48 -5.27 -8.64
CA TYR A 44 -4.50 -5.30 -7.17
C TYR A 44 -5.71 -6.05 -6.64
N ARG A 45 -6.91 -5.74 -7.17
CA ARG A 45 -8.17 -6.37 -6.77
C ARG A 45 -8.14 -7.87 -7.00
N ASP A 46 -7.85 -8.28 -8.23
CA ASP A 46 -7.89 -9.67 -8.67
C ASP A 46 -6.87 -10.52 -7.89
N THR A 47 -5.67 -9.97 -7.66
CA THR A 47 -4.65 -10.61 -6.84
C THR A 47 -5.13 -10.81 -5.41
N LEU A 48 -5.69 -9.77 -4.78
CA LEU A 48 -6.12 -9.83 -3.39
C LEU A 48 -7.35 -10.73 -3.19
N ASP A 49 -8.30 -10.72 -4.14
CA ASP A 49 -9.44 -11.64 -4.15
C ASP A 49 -8.98 -13.09 -4.27
N THR A 50 -8.10 -13.37 -5.22
CA THR A 50 -7.52 -14.71 -5.42
C THR A 50 -6.77 -15.19 -4.18
N LEU A 51 -5.99 -14.31 -3.54
CA LEU A 51 -5.26 -14.61 -2.32
C LEU A 51 -6.20 -14.97 -1.16
N VAL A 52 -7.23 -14.15 -0.91
CA VAL A 52 -8.19 -14.38 0.17
C VAL A 52 -9.03 -15.64 -0.09
N ALA A 53 -9.39 -15.92 -1.35
CA ALA A 53 -10.12 -17.13 -1.72
C ALA A 53 -9.30 -18.41 -1.49
N SER A 54 -7.97 -18.34 -1.61
CA SER A 54 -7.06 -19.49 -1.46
C SER A 54 -6.91 -19.97 -0.01
N ASN A 55 -7.21 -19.14 0.97
CA ASN A 55 -7.01 -19.45 2.39
C ASN A 55 -8.06 -18.73 3.25
N SER A 56 -8.98 -19.51 3.82
CA SER A 56 -10.07 -19.00 4.67
C SER A 56 -9.59 -18.35 5.97
N GLY A 57 -8.32 -18.51 6.36
CA GLY A 57 -7.71 -17.81 7.49
C GLY A 57 -7.24 -16.39 7.16
N LEU A 58 -7.27 -15.97 5.89
CA LEU A 58 -6.92 -14.61 5.49
C LEU A 58 -8.15 -13.71 5.45
N ALA A 59 -7.96 -12.45 5.84
CA ALA A 59 -8.98 -11.42 5.77
C ALA A 59 -8.38 -10.12 5.24
N ARG A 60 -9.17 -9.35 4.49
CA ARG A 60 -8.81 -7.99 4.11
C ARG A 60 -8.83 -7.07 5.33
N ASN A 61 -7.96 -6.05 5.35
CA ASN A 61 -8.00 -5.00 6.37
C ASN A 61 -9.36 -4.28 6.35
N PHE A 62 -9.87 -3.98 5.15
CA PHE A 62 -11.17 -3.37 4.93
C PHE A 62 -11.84 -3.95 3.70
N ARG A 63 -13.17 -3.97 3.67
CA ARG A 63 -13.94 -4.47 2.52
C ARG A 63 -13.87 -3.55 1.30
N ASN A 64 -13.51 -2.28 1.49
CA ASN A 64 -13.55 -1.24 0.47
C ASN A 64 -12.16 -0.82 -0.02
N THR A 65 -11.16 -1.67 0.14
CA THR A 65 -9.80 -1.42 -0.34
C THR A 65 -9.19 -2.64 -1.00
N ASP A 66 -8.44 -2.41 -2.07
CA ASP A 66 -7.69 -3.43 -2.82
C ASP A 66 -6.21 -3.50 -2.42
N PHE A 67 -5.81 -2.72 -1.42
CA PHE A 67 -4.49 -2.83 -0.82
C PHE A 67 -4.45 -3.92 0.26
N ALA A 68 -3.40 -4.74 0.22
CA ALA A 68 -3.23 -5.86 1.15
C ALA A 68 -2.77 -5.41 2.55
N CYS A 69 -2.14 -4.23 2.66
CA CYS A 69 -1.61 -3.70 3.90
C CYS A 69 -2.01 -2.24 4.13
N MET A 70 -2.04 -1.86 5.41
CA MET A 70 -2.20 -0.48 5.85
C MET A 70 -1.27 -0.22 7.04
N THR A 71 -0.64 0.95 7.04
CA THR A 71 0.12 1.48 8.18
C THR A 71 -0.49 2.79 8.63
N ALA A 72 -0.77 2.89 9.93
CA ALA A 72 -1.04 4.16 10.60
C ALA A 72 0.24 4.63 11.28
N ASN A 73 0.85 5.69 10.78
CA ASN A 73 2.01 6.29 11.42
C ASN A 73 1.54 7.33 12.44
N PHE A 74 1.58 6.93 13.70
CA PHE A 74 1.19 7.80 14.82
C PHE A 74 2.19 8.95 15.00
N GLY A 75 1.64 10.10 15.37
CA GLY A 75 2.38 11.33 15.64
C GLY A 75 2.90 11.39 17.09
N PRO A 76 3.19 12.59 17.61
CA PRO A 76 2.84 13.89 17.03
C PRO A 76 3.72 14.30 15.85
N ASN A 77 4.90 13.68 15.67
CA ASN A 77 5.87 14.06 14.64
C ASN A 77 6.19 12.87 13.72
N THR A 78 5.26 12.51 12.83
CA THR A 78 5.54 11.46 11.83
C THR A 78 6.52 11.98 10.78
N ILE A 79 7.77 11.53 10.87
CA ILE A 79 8.85 11.84 9.92
C ILE A 79 9.39 10.53 9.36
N THR A 80 9.60 10.50 8.04
CA THR A 80 10.36 9.45 7.37
C THR A 80 11.70 10.01 6.91
N ILE A 81 12.77 9.23 7.10
CA ILE A 81 14.06 9.47 6.45
C ILE A 81 14.02 8.96 5.02
N ASP A 82 15.00 9.33 4.19
CA ASP A 82 15.11 8.87 2.81
C ASP A 82 15.15 7.34 2.72
N HIS A 83 14.19 6.76 2.00
CA HIS A 83 14.06 5.32 1.80
C HIS A 83 13.24 4.99 0.55
N THR A 84 13.21 3.69 0.24
CA THR A 84 12.25 3.07 -0.68
C THR A 84 11.53 1.96 0.05
N ASP A 85 10.26 1.73 -0.28
CA ASP A 85 9.51 0.55 0.16
C ASP A 85 9.83 -0.66 -0.74
N PHE A 86 11.10 -1.10 -0.75
CA PHE A 86 11.61 -2.07 -1.73
C PHE A 86 10.85 -3.41 -1.77
N ALA A 87 10.11 -3.75 -0.71
CA ALA A 87 9.32 -4.97 -0.63
C ALA A 87 7.95 -4.86 -1.34
N ASN A 88 7.49 -3.64 -1.66
CA ASN A 88 6.24 -3.40 -2.38
C ASN A 88 6.34 -3.87 -3.84
N LEU A 89 5.19 -3.97 -4.51
CA LEU A 89 5.16 -4.24 -5.94
C LEU A 89 5.93 -3.14 -6.68
N ALA A 90 6.96 -3.51 -7.43
CA ALA A 90 7.85 -2.55 -8.11
C ALA A 90 7.07 -1.62 -9.07
N THR A 91 6.17 -2.17 -9.87
CA THR A 91 5.27 -1.42 -10.77
C THR A 91 4.01 -0.90 -10.07
N GLY A 92 3.94 -1.08 -8.76
CA GLY A 92 2.80 -0.74 -7.94
C GLY A 92 2.80 0.73 -7.51
N LEU A 93 1.68 1.13 -6.93
CA LEU A 93 1.54 2.39 -6.22
C LEU A 93 1.28 2.10 -4.74
N CYS A 94 1.77 2.95 -3.85
CA CYS A 94 1.25 3.08 -2.50
C CYS A 94 0.40 4.35 -2.42
N ALA A 95 -0.57 4.35 -1.53
CA ALA A 95 -1.41 5.52 -1.27
C ALA A 95 -1.07 6.07 0.11
N ILE A 96 -0.77 7.36 0.18
CA ILE A 96 -0.43 8.05 1.44
C ILE A 96 -1.46 9.15 1.64
N THR A 97 -2.07 9.21 2.82
CA THR A 97 -2.90 10.34 3.26
C THR A 97 -2.20 11.04 4.41
N SER A 98 -1.93 12.34 4.23
CA SER A 98 -1.37 13.20 5.29
C SER A 98 -2.48 13.59 6.26
N LEU A 99 -2.21 13.60 7.56
CA LEU A 99 -3.19 13.87 8.60
C LEU A 99 -2.56 14.76 9.69
N GLY A 100 -3.40 15.42 10.48
CA GLY A 100 -2.97 16.25 11.61
C GLY A 100 -3.31 17.73 11.42
N SER A 101 -2.58 18.58 12.11
CA SER A 101 -2.72 20.02 12.13
C SER A 101 -1.33 20.64 12.07
N PHE A 102 -0.95 21.11 10.88
CA PHE A 102 0.34 21.74 10.58
C PHE A 102 0.18 22.67 9.37
N ASP A 103 1.07 23.65 9.24
CA ASP A 103 1.18 24.52 8.06
C ASP A 103 2.00 23.84 6.97
N SER A 104 1.32 23.43 5.90
CA SER A 104 1.92 22.72 4.79
C SER A 104 2.72 23.58 3.83
N ASN A 105 2.77 24.90 4.03
CA ASN A 105 3.62 25.80 3.26
C ASN A 105 5.06 25.83 3.80
N ILE A 106 5.25 25.40 5.07
CA ILE A 106 6.54 25.52 5.79
C ILE A 106 7.02 24.21 6.42
N GLY A 107 6.37 23.08 6.12
CA GLY A 107 6.70 21.79 6.74
C GLY A 107 5.96 20.62 6.13
N SER A 108 6.31 19.39 6.56
CA SER A 108 5.64 18.14 6.15
C SER A 108 5.69 17.81 4.64
N HIS A 109 6.40 18.61 3.83
CA HIS A 109 6.50 18.39 2.39
C HIS A 109 6.95 16.97 2.06
N LEU A 110 6.33 16.36 1.06
CA LEU A 110 6.79 15.10 0.48
C LEU A 110 8.00 15.39 -0.42
N ILE A 111 9.09 14.66 -0.21
CA ILE A 111 10.30 14.78 -1.00
C ILE A 111 10.42 13.52 -1.85
N LEU A 112 10.50 13.69 -3.17
CA LEU A 112 10.80 12.62 -4.13
C LEU A 112 12.20 12.86 -4.70
N TRP A 113 13.19 12.20 -4.11
CA TRP A 113 14.62 12.51 -4.31
C TRP A 113 15.08 12.29 -5.74
N ASP A 114 14.71 11.16 -6.35
CA ASP A 114 15.12 10.81 -7.71
C ASP A 114 14.53 11.75 -8.76
N LEU A 115 13.36 12.33 -8.46
CA LEU A 115 12.69 13.31 -9.30
C LEU A 115 13.11 14.75 -9.01
N LYS A 116 13.94 14.98 -7.98
CA LYS A 116 14.31 16.31 -7.47
C LYS A 116 13.10 17.20 -7.21
N LEU A 117 12.04 16.61 -6.66
CA LEU A 117 10.76 17.27 -6.44
C LEU A 117 10.42 17.36 -4.95
N ILE A 118 10.01 18.55 -4.52
CA ILE A 118 9.44 18.80 -3.19
C ILE A 118 7.98 19.22 -3.41
N ILE A 119 7.06 18.51 -2.76
CA ILE A 119 5.62 18.70 -2.92
C ILE A 119 5.05 19.15 -1.56
N GLU A 120 4.42 20.32 -1.53
CA GLU A 120 3.56 20.72 -0.42
C GLU A 120 2.46 19.67 -0.24
N PHE A 121 2.39 19.06 0.95
CA PHE A 121 1.51 17.92 1.19
C PHE A 121 0.58 18.18 2.39
N PRO A 122 -0.57 18.87 2.15
CA PRO A 122 -1.42 19.37 3.23
C PRO A 122 -2.15 18.29 4.01
N PRO A 123 -2.55 18.56 5.27
CA PRO A 123 -3.43 17.66 6.02
C PRO A 123 -4.71 17.35 5.23
N GLY A 124 -5.10 16.08 5.18
CA GLY A 124 -6.25 15.58 4.42
C GLY A 124 -5.94 15.25 2.96
N ALA A 125 -4.81 15.69 2.40
CA ALA A 125 -4.42 15.34 1.05
C ALA A 125 -4.00 13.87 0.93
N THR A 126 -4.25 13.29 -0.24
CA THR A 126 -3.87 11.91 -0.59
C THR A 126 -3.07 11.91 -1.87
N ILE A 127 -1.97 11.14 -1.90
CA ILE A 127 -1.13 10.97 -3.08
C ILE A 127 -0.86 9.49 -3.34
N LEU A 128 -0.72 9.12 -4.61
CA LEU A 128 -0.22 7.83 -5.04
C LEU A 128 1.23 7.97 -5.52
N ILE A 129 2.14 7.15 -5.00
CA ILE A 129 3.54 7.14 -5.46
C ILE A 129 4.03 5.71 -5.73
N PRO A 130 4.95 5.50 -6.68
CA PRO A 130 5.65 4.23 -6.85
C PRO A 130 6.74 4.06 -5.79
N SER A 131 6.34 3.85 -4.52
CA SER A 131 7.25 3.89 -3.37
C SER A 131 8.34 2.82 -3.36
N ALA A 132 8.17 1.74 -4.12
CA ALA A 132 9.19 0.72 -4.31
C ALA A 132 10.35 1.19 -5.20
N LEU A 133 10.11 2.17 -6.09
CA LEU A 133 11.08 2.63 -7.08
C LEU A 133 11.64 4.03 -6.78
N LEU A 134 10.82 4.91 -6.20
CA LEU A 134 11.25 6.27 -5.91
C LEU A 134 11.68 6.40 -4.45
N ARG A 135 12.90 6.90 -4.27
CA ARG A 135 13.39 7.38 -2.98
C ARG A 135 12.54 8.54 -2.51
N HIS A 136 12.02 8.42 -1.29
CA HIS A 136 11.13 9.41 -0.72
C HIS A 136 11.29 9.57 0.79
N SER A 137 10.89 10.74 1.27
CA SER A 137 10.86 11.12 2.69
C SER A 137 9.83 12.22 2.91
N ASN A 138 9.63 12.66 4.15
CA ASN A 138 8.90 13.90 4.43
C ASN A 138 9.69 14.86 5.31
N ALA A 139 9.52 16.15 5.05
CA ALA A 139 10.11 17.20 5.88
C ALA A 139 9.51 17.17 7.31
N PRO A 140 10.26 17.67 8.32
CA PRO A 140 9.71 17.90 9.65
C PRO A 140 8.59 18.95 9.65
N ILE A 141 7.86 19.01 10.75
CA ILE A 141 6.86 20.05 11.04
C ILE A 141 7.41 21.04 12.08
N GLN A 142 6.73 22.16 12.26
CA GLN A 142 7.11 23.20 13.22
C GLN A 142 6.79 22.75 14.66
N SER A 143 7.43 23.42 15.63
CA SER A 143 7.17 23.18 17.05
C SER A 143 5.70 23.45 17.40
N GLY A 144 5.07 22.51 18.10
CA GLY A 144 3.66 22.60 18.51
C GLY A 144 2.67 22.08 17.47
N GLU A 145 3.12 21.73 16.27
CA GLU A 145 2.29 21.10 15.24
C GLU A 145 2.16 19.59 15.46
N GLN A 146 1.20 18.98 14.76
CA GLN A 146 1.00 17.53 14.79
C GLN A 146 0.82 16.97 13.38
N ARG A 147 1.54 15.90 13.07
CA ARG A 147 1.42 15.16 11.82
C ARG A 147 1.27 13.67 12.08
N PHE A 148 0.34 13.08 11.36
CA PHE A 148 0.08 11.65 11.26
C PHE A 148 0.04 11.27 9.78
N SER A 149 0.09 9.98 9.46
CA SER A 149 -0.26 9.54 8.11
C SER A 149 -0.92 8.17 8.10
N LEU A 150 -1.74 7.95 7.09
CA LEU A 150 -2.33 6.65 6.78
C LEU A 150 -1.82 6.20 5.42
N THR A 151 -1.14 5.07 5.37
CA THR A 151 -0.54 4.55 4.13
C THR A 151 -1.13 3.19 3.79
N GLN A 152 -1.44 2.96 2.52
CA GLN A 152 -1.87 1.67 1.99
C GLN A 152 -0.94 1.19 0.88
N TYR A 153 -0.59 -0.09 0.92
CA TYR A 153 0.39 -0.70 0.02
C TYR A 153 0.18 -2.21 -0.08
N SER A 154 0.85 -2.84 -1.04
CA SER A 154 0.84 -4.27 -1.23
C SER A 154 2.25 -4.78 -1.53
N ALA A 155 2.71 -5.75 -0.75
CA ALA A 155 4.01 -6.38 -0.96
C ALA A 155 4.06 -7.12 -2.30
N GLY A 156 5.12 -6.93 -3.07
CA GLY A 156 5.31 -7.57 -4.39
C GLY A 156 5.34 -9.09 -4.31
N GLY A 157 5.72 -9.64 -3.16
CA GLY A 157 5.70 -11.08 -2.90
C GLY A 157 4.30 -11.71 -2.98
N LEU A 158 3.24 -10.95 -2.65
CA LEU A 158 1.86 -11.44 -2.71
C LEU A 158 1.42 -11.69 -4.16
N PHE A 159 1.73 -10.75 -5.04
CA PHE A 159 1.45 -10.87 -6.48
C PHE A 159 2.17 -12.08 -7.08
N ARG A 160 3.48 -12.20 -6.84
CA ARG A 160 4.26 -13.36 -7.33
C ARG A 160 3.74 -14.68 -6.78
N TRP A 161 3.31 -14.71 -5.52
CA TRP A 161 2.75 -15.92 -4.90
C TRP A 161 1.48 -16.38 -5.62
N VAL A 162 0.56 -15.45 -5.90
CA VAL A 162 -0.68 -15.73 -6.65
C VAL A 162 -0.38 -16.17 -8.07
N GLU A 163 0.48 -15.45 -8.80
CA GLU A 163 0.85 -15.77 -10.19
C GLU A 163 1.58 -17.10 -10.35
N ASN A 164 2.20 -17.60 -9.28
CA ASN A 164 2.81 -18.93 -9.25
C ASN A 164 1.83 -20.04 -8.84
N GLY A 165 0.54 -19.75 -8.65
CA GLY A 165 -0.41 -20.74 -8.16
C GLY A 165 -0.14 -21.16 -6.72
N PHE A 166 0.21 -20.20 -5.87
CA PHE A 166 0.46 -20.40 -4.43
C PHE A 166 1.64 -21.33 -4.13
N CYS A 167 2.72 -21.20 -4.91
CA CYS A 167 3.97 -21.89 -4.67
C CYS A 167 5.19 -20.97 -4.83
N LYS A 168 6.34 -21.41 -4.29
CA LYS A 168 7.59 -20.66 -4.45
C LYS A 168 8.06 -20.78 -5.89
N ASN A 169 8.80 -19.78 -6.38
CA ASN A 169 9.35 -19.78 -7.74
C ASN A 169 10.09 -21.09 -8.09
N ARG A 170 10.85 -21.66 -7.14
CA ARG A 170 11.63 -22.89 -7.35
C ARG A 170 10.76 -24.16 -7.52
N ASP A 171 9.52 -24.11 -7.05
CA ASP A 171 8.59 -25.25 -7.05
C ASP A 171 7.61 -25.18 -8.23
N ARG A 172 7.60 -24.06 -8.97
CA ARG A 172 6.72 -23.84 -10.12
C ARG A 172 7.14 -24.75 -11.27
N ARG A 173 6.25 -25.66 -11.67
CA ARG A 173 6.45 -26.45 -12.89
C ARG A 173 6.19 -25.56 -14.11
N PRO A 174 6.97 -25.71 -15.20
CA PRO A 174 6.68 -25.00 -16.44
C PRO A 174 5.27 -25.35 -16.92
N PRO A 175 4.56 -24.41 -17.57
CA PRO A 175 3.28 -24.74 -18.20
C PRO A 175 3.48 -25.93 -19.14
N ARG A 176 2.55 -26.90 -19.11
CA ARG A 176 2.53 -27.96 -20.14
C ARG A 176 2.43 -27.25 -21.48
N LYS A 177 3.33 -27.57 -22.42
CA LYS A 177 3.14 -27.17 -23.81
C LYS A 177 1.77 -27.67 -24.23
N GLU A 178 0.90 -26.77 -24.68
CA GLU A 178 -0.28 -27.19 -25.42
C GLU A 178 0.22 -27.99 -26.64
N PRO A 179 -0.41 -29.14 -26.97
CA PRO A 179 -0.03 -29.86 -28.16
C PRO A 179 -0.15 -28.89 -29.35
N GLU A 180 0.92 -28.77 -30.12
CA GLU A 180 0.86 -28.12 -31.43
C GLU A 180 -0.32 -28.75 -32.16
N GLN A 181 -1.30 -27.93 -32.53
CA GLN A 181 -2.28 -28.36 -33.51
C GLN A 181 -1.48 -28.63 -34.78
N ASP A 182 -1.25 -29.91 -35.06
CA ASP A 182 -0.81 -30.36 -36.37
C ASP A 182 -1.87 -29.89 -37.36
N ASP A 183 -1.60 -28.74 -37.98
CA ASP A 183 -2.35 -28.19 -39.10
C ASP A 183 -2.00 -29.05 -40.33
N ASN A 184 -2.46 -30.30 -40.30
CA ASN A 184 -2.35 -31.23 -41.42
C ASN A 184 -3.58 -31.08 -42.31
N GLY A 185 -3.42 -30.27 -43.36
CA GLY A 185 -4.01 -30.47 -44.69
C GLY A 185 -5.45 -30.01 -44.91
#